data_AF-A0A9P5C5P7-F1
#
_entry.id   AF-A0A9P5C5P7-F1
#
_cell.length_a   1.000
_cell.length_b   1.000
_cell.length_c   1.000
_cell.angle_alpha   90.00
_cell.angle_beta   90.00
_cell.angle_gamma   90.00
#
_symmetry.space_group_name_H-M   'P 1'
#
loop_
_entity.id
_entity.type
_entity.pdbx_description
1 polymer ?
#
loop_
_entity_poly.entity_id
_entity_poly.type
_entity_poly.pdbx_seq_one_letter_code
_entity_poly.pdbx_strand_id
1 'polypeptide(L)'
;MDRHQRIVAQVASKVKDYFTRKEPFRISHGSTNSTRPNLKKRVVDISSLKNVVKIDKQTRTALVEPNVAMDRLVEATLPHGLVPPVVMEFPGITVGGGYAGTAGESSSFKFGFFDRTINEVEMVMADGEVIKASEKENADLFRGAAGAVGTLGVTTLVNLRLIEARKYVKTTYYPTRSIAQAVKEIREHTEGEKGEKNDYVDGILFSKDHGAIVTGEMTDHLPPNMKPQTFSHALDPWFYLHVEDATSKSNEPVVEYIPLAEYMFRYDRGGFWVGRSAFSYMKFPFNKFTRWFLDDFLHTRMLYRALHASGIATRYIVQDMALPYPNAEKFIEYTEKEFDIWPIWLCPLKQSEQPTMHPHTKGELKDTQMLNIGLWGFGPQEPQEYLSKNRALEKTLRELGGMKWLYAHTYYSKDEFWAQFDRQWHENLRTKYNAGGLPDVHDKVHVDIQKYTDMAQKNWGMRLKNVWPLGGFWGIYKSIQSKDYMIHRNSTWKWKRTASNDNFLRAFKKCTEGIVNSISIDSNDPKTATAVQTIVAQLNYDYSRLIYVVDIMHDRIYRDAEWASAAVAVYDMIAMSVDSYFPHPRLPL
;
A
#
# COMPACT_ATOMS: atom_id res chain seq x y z
N MET A 1 17.27 10.05 -21.03
CA MET A 1 18.23 9.00 -20.66
C MET A 1 19.48 9.56 -19.98
N ASP A 2 20.03 10.69 -20.42
CA ASP A 2 21.31 11.22 -19.92
C ASP A 2 21.31 11.54 -18.41
N ARG A 3 20.19 12.07 -17.87
CA ARG A 3 20.03 12.26 -16.42
C ARG A 3 20.17 10.94 -15.66
N HIS A 4 19.50 9.90 -16.16
CA HIS A 4 19.49 8.58 -15.54
C HIS A 4 20.91 8.00 -15.51
N GLN A 5 21.59 7.99 -16.66
CA GLN A 5 22.97 7.49 -16.77
C GLN A 5 23.95 8.21 -15.83
N ARG A 6 23.84 9.54 -15.69
CA ARG A 6 24.67 10.30 -14.73
C ARG A 6 24.44 9.88 -13.28
N ILE A 7 23.19 9.66 -12.89
CA ILE A 7 22.86 9.21 -11.54
C ILE A 7 23.37 7.78 -11.32
N VAL A 8 23.17 6.88 -12.30
CA VAL A 8 23.66 5.49 -12.22
C VAL A 8 25.18 5.45 -12.11
N ALA A 9 25.91 6.28 -12.86
CA ALA A 9 27.37 6.37 -12.73
C ALA A 9 27.83 6.79 -11.31
N GLN A 10 27.11 7.72 -10.67
CA GLN A 10 27.39 8.11 -9.28
C GLN A 10 27.08 6.98 -8.29
N VAL A 11 25.97 6.27 -8.49
CA VAL A 11 25.59 5.10 -7.68
C VAL A 11 26.64 4.01 -7.83
N ALA A 12 27.03 3.66 -9.05
CA ALA A 12 28.06 2.67 -9.38
C ALA A 12 29.40 3.01 -8.73
N SER A 13 29.87 4.27 -8.86
CA SER A 13 31.09 4.72 -8.20
C SER A 13 31.05 4.54 -6.69
N LYS A 14 29.95 4.95 -6.05
CA LYS A 14 29.80 4.85 -4.59
C LYS A 14 29.70 3.40 -4.11
N VAL A 15 29.03 2.54 -4.87
CA VAL A 15 28.98 1.09 -4.59
C VAL A 15 30.37 0.47 -4.70
N LYS A 16 31.11 0.80 -5.76
CA LYS A 16 32.51 0.38 -5.95
C LYS A 16 33.42 0.81 -4.79
N ASP A 17 33.26 2.03 -4.28
CA ASP A 17 34.04 2.52 -3.13
C ASP A 17 33.78 1.70 -1.86
N TYR A 18 32.56 1.22 -1.63
CA TYR A 18 32.25 0.31 -0.52
C TYR A 18 32.85 -1.08 -0.77
N PHE A 19 32.76 -1.57 -2.00
CA PHE A 19 33.32 -2.86 -2.40
C PHE A 19 34.83 -2.94 -2.20
N THR A 20 35.58 -1.95 -2.70
CA THR A 20 37.05 -1.88 -2.56
C THR A 20 37.47 -1.86 -1.09
N ARG A 21 36.69 -1.19 -0.22
CA ARG A 21 36.94 -1.14 1.22
C ARG A 21 36.38 -2.36 1.98
N LYS A 22 35.76 -3.32 1.30
CA LYS A 22 35.09 -4.49 1.89
C LYS A 22 34.07 -4.10 2.97
N GLU A 23 33.38 -2.98 2.78
CA GLU A 23 32.38 -2.48 3.71
C GLU A 23 30.97 -2.80 3.21
N PRO A 24 30.08 -3.35 4.06
CA PRO A 24 28.69 -3.53 3.68
C PRO A 24 27.98 -2.17 3.61
N PHE A 25 27.04 -2.06 2.67
CA PHE A 25 26.17 -0.89 2.53
C PHE A 25 24.69 -1.29 2.49
N ARG A 26 23.82 -0.29 2.63
CA ARG A 26 22.37 -0.41 2.49
C ARG A 26 21.85 0.53 1.41
N ILE A 27 20.76 0.15 0.76
CA ILE A 27 20.11 0.96 -0.26
C ILE A 27 19.03 1.80 0.40
N SER A 28 18.99 3.10 0.10
CA SER A 28 17.89 4.00 0.47
C SER A 28 17.07 4.37 -0.76
N HIS A 29 15.77 4.09 -0.67
CA HIS A 29 14.78 4.38 -1.70
C HIS A 29 14.04 5.72 -1.46
N GLY A 30 14.26 6.37 -0.32
CA GLY A 30 13.52 7.58 0.09
C GLY A 30 12.13 7.29 0.72
N SER A 31 11.50 6.17 0.38
CA SER A 31 10.25 5.67 0.99
C SER A 31 10.22 4.13 1.06
N THR A 32 9.47 3.55 2.00
CA THR A 32 9.28 2.10 2.15
C THR A 32 7.97 1.76 2.86
N ASN A 33 7.27 0.72 2.39
CA ASN A 33 6.11 0.11 3.07
C ASN A 33 6.48 -1.20 3.79
N SER A 34 7.75 -1.61 3.79
CA SER A 34 8.20 -2.77 4.56
C SER A 34 8.24 -2.45 6.05
N THR A 35 7.75 -3.37 6.89
CA THR A 35 7.74 -3.24 8.36
C THR A 35 9.14 -3.27 9.00
N ARG A 36 10.18 -3.62 8.22
CA ARG A 36 11.57 -3.77 8.67
C ARG A 36 12.17 -2.46 9.23
N PRO A 37 13.07 -2.52 10.24
CA PRO A 37 13.74 -1.34 10.78
C PRO A 37 14.61 -0.58 9.76
N ASN A 38 14.57 0.75 9.79
CA ASN A 38 15.41 1.60 8.95
C ASN A 38 16.77 1.89 9.63
N LEU A 39 17.86 1.40 9.04
CA LEU A 39 19.23 1.57 9.55
C LEU A 39 19.99 2.59 8.69
N LYS A 40 20.48 3.68 9.31
CA LYS A 40 21.07 4.85 8.60
C LYS A 40 22.58 4.78 8.36
N LYS A 41 23.25 3.65 8.61
CA LYS A 41 24.72 3.55 8.47
C LYS A 41 25.08 3.02 7.08
N ARG A 42 26.05 3.67 6.41
CA ARG A 42 26.60 3.29 5.09
C ARG A 42 25.52 3.10 4.03
N VAL A 43 24.96 4.22 3.55
CA VAL A 43 23.79 4.23 2.68
C VAL A 43 24.13 4.72 1.27
N VAL A 44 23.71 3.95 0.27
CA VAL A 44 23.64 4.34 -1.15
C VAL A 44 22.22 4.83 -1.41
N ASP A 45 22.07 6.13 -1.66
CA ASP A 45 20.77 6.75 -1.90
C ASP A 45 20.45 6.75 -3.39
N ILE A 46 19.33 6.13 -3.74
CA ILE A 46 18.81 6.09 -5.11
C ILE A 46 17.48 6.81 -5.25
N SER A 47 17.00 7.52 -4.22
CA SER A 47 15.68 8.17 -4.17
C SER A 47 15.41 9.17 -5.30
N SER A 48 16.46 9.66 -5.98
CA SER A 48 16.36 10.51 -7.15
C SER A 48 15.97 9.75 -8.44
N LEU A 49 16.17 8.43 -8.49
CA LEU A 49 15.74 7.55 -9.58
C LEU A 49 14.23 7.24 -9.43
N LYS A 50 13.37 8.16 -9.89
CA LYS A 50 11.91 8.14 -9.66
C LYS A 50 11.06 8.59 -10.87
N ASN A 51 11.64 8.59 -12.07
CA ASN A 51 10.97 9.01 -13.29
C ASN A 51 10.44 7.82 -14.09
N VAL A 52 9.24 7.99 -14.67
CA VAL A 52 8.82 7.22 -15.84
C VAL A 52 9.60 7.77 -17.03
N VAL A 53 10.52 6.98 -17.60
CA VAL A 53 11.50 7.44 -18.57
C VAL A 53 10.93 7.44 -19.99
N LYS A 54 10.20 6.39 -20.35
CA LYS A 54 9.53 6.24 -21.65
C LYS A 54 8.30 5.36 -21.52
N ILE A 55 7.23 5.69 -22.22
CA ILE A 55 6.10 4.80 -22.48
C ILE A 55 6.01 4.58 -23.99
N ASP A 56 5.99 3.31 -24.40
CA ASP A 56 5.88 2.92 -25.80
C ASP A 56 4.54 2.24 -26.05
N LYS A 57 3.67 2.90 -26.82
CA LYS A 57 2.33 2.40 -27.13
C LYS A 57 2.37 1.22 -28.09
N GLN A 58 3.35 1.19 -28.99
CA GLN A 58 3.43 0.16 -30.03
C GLN A 58 3.87 -1.17 -29.42
N THR A 59 4.94 -1.13 -28.63
CA THR A 59 5.45 -2.33 -27.94
C THR A 59 4.71 -2.60 -26.62
N ARG A 60 3.83 -1.70 -26.18
CA ARG A 60 3.11 -1.73 -24.88
C ARG A 60 4.08 -1.96 -23.73
N THR A 61 5.09 -1.09 -23.62
CA THR A 61 6.08 -1.16 -22.55
C THR A 61 6.30 0.19 -21.88
N ALA A 62 6.75 0.16 -20.63
CA ALA A 62 7.24 1.32 -19.92
C ALA A 62 8.66 1.08 -19.41
N LEU A 63 9.55 2.03 -19.70
CA LEU A 63 10.89 2.11 -19.12
C LEU A 63 10.84 3.07 -17.93
N VAL A 64 11.15 2.57 -16.73
CA VAL A 64 10.90 3.29 -15.49
C VAL A 64 12.06 3.13 -14.49
N GLU A 65 12.32 4.19 -13.74
CA GLU A 65 13.26 4.17 -12.62
C GLU A 65 12.64 3.47 -11.38
N PRO A 66 13.44 2.84 -10.51
CA PRO A 66 12.98 1.94 -9.44
C PRO A 66 12.10 2.59 -8.38
N ASN A 67 12.21 3.90 -8.13
CA ASN A 67 11.40 4.59 -7.12
C ASN A 67 10.15 5.27 -7.70
N VAL A 68 9.76 4.95 -8.94
CA VAL A 68 8.42 5.26 -9.44
C VAL A 68 7.41 4.45 -8.61
N ALA A 69 6.50 5.15 -7.94
CA ALA A 69 5.40 4.55 -7.19
C ALA A 69 4.25 4.11 -8.12
N MET A 70 3.44 3.14 -7.71
CA MET A 70 2.34 2.60 -8.52
C MET A 70 1.34 3.65 -8.97
N ASP A 71 0.98 4.60 -8.10
CA ASP A 71 0.11 5.72 -8.50
C ASP A 71 0.69 6.54 -9.64
N ARG A 72 1.98 6.90 -9.58
CA ARG A 72 2.67 7.65 -10.63
C ARG A 72 2.77 6.84 -11.92
N LEU A 73 2.99 5.53 -11.81
CA LEU A 73 3.05 4.64 -12.97
C LEU A 73 1.69 4.57 -13.67
N VAL A 74 0.60 4.39 -12.91
CA VAL A 74 -0.77 4.36 -13.42
C VAL A 74 -1.16 5.72 -14.01
N GLU A 75 -0.87 6.82 -13.32
CA GLU A 75 -1.11 8.19 -13.82
C GLU A 75 -0.37 8.48 -15.14
N ALA A 76 0.85 7.95 -15.30
CA ALA A 76 1.62 8.13 -16.52
C ALA A 76 1.13 7.24 -17.67
N THR A 77 0.64 6.02 -17.38
CA THR A 77 0.26 5.03 -18.40
C THR A 77 -1.19 5.15 -18.86
N LEU A 78 -2.12 5.52 -17.98
CA LEU A 78 -3.55 5.66 -18.32
C LEU A 78 -3.84 6.60 -19.50
N PRO A 79 -3.21 7.79 -19.64
CA PRO A 79 -3.40 8.66 -20.80
C PRO A 79 -2.99 8.00 -22.14
N HIS A 80 -2.19 6.93 -22.06
CA HIS A 80 -1.79 6.14 -23.21
C HIS A 80 -2.77 5.02 -23.55
N GLY A 81 -3.85 4.85 -22.78
CA GLY A 81 -4.80 3.73 -22.90
C GLY A 81 -4.21 2.41 -22.37
N LEU A 82 -3.22 2.50 -21.48
CA LEU A 82 -2.45 1.36 -21.01
C LEU A 82 -2.33 1.36 -19.48
N VAL A 83 -2.14 0.20 -18.89
CA VAL A 83 -1.84 0.01 -17.46
C VAL A 83 -0.87 -1.16 -17.24
N PRO A 84 -0.15 -1.22 -16.11
CA PRO A 84 0.62 -2.42 -15.75
C PRO A 84 -0.32 -3.64 -15.54
N PRO A 85 0.10 -4.86 -15.93
CA PRO A 85 -0.71 -6.07 -15.73
C PRO A 85 -0.90 -6.44 -14.24
N VAL A 86 0.07 -6.08 -13.40
CA VAL A 86 0.02 -6.23 -11.95
C VAL A 86 0.29 -4.86 -11.35
N VAL A 87 -0.67 -4.35 -10.58
CA VAL A 87 -0.57 -3.07 -9.87
C VAL A 87 -0.71 -3.38 -8.38
N MET A 88 0.32 -3.05 -7.61
CA MET A 88 0.23 -3.19 -6.16
C MET A 88 -0.81 -2.23 -5.60
N GLU A 89 -1.72 -2.76 -4.79
CA GLU A 89 -2.97 -2.08 -4.44
C GLU A 89 -2.76 -0.90 -3.47
N PHE A 90 -1.52 -0.76 -2.96
CA PHE A 90 -1.05 0.40 -2.22
C PHE A 90 -0.29 1.37 -3.14
N PRO A 91 -0.80 2.61 -3.35
CA PRO A 91 -0.25 3.62 -4.26
C PRO A 91 1.25 3.89 -4.13
N GLY A 92 1.78 3.80 -2.90
CA GLY A 92 3.16 4.15 -2.57
C GLY A 92 4.19 3.05 -2.81
N ILE A 93 3.79 1.82 -3.15
CA ILE A 93 4.74 0.75 -3.46
C ILE A 93 5.45 1.08 -4.78
N THR A 94 6.77 0.89 -4.82
CA THR A 94 7.60 1.27 -5.96
C THR A 94 7.88 0.11 -6.90
N VAL A 95 8.14 0.39 -8.17
CA VAL A 95 8.46 -0.62 -9.19
C VAL A 95 9.66 -1.47 -8.80
N GLY A 96 10.74 -0.86 -8.33
CA GLY A 96 11.93 -1.58 -7.88
C GLY A 96 11.67 -2.39 -6.61
N GLY A 97 10.82 -1.89 -5.72
CA GLY A 97 10.35 -2.64 -4.55
C GLY A 97 9.52 -3.87 -4.94
N GLY A 98 8.67 -3.75 -5.96
CA GLY A 98 7.88 -4.85 -6.50
C GLY A 98 8.74 -5.93 -7.16
N TYR A 99 9.78 -5.54 -7.91
CA TYR A 99 10.74 -6.50 -8.50
C TYR A 99 11.57 -7.21 -7.44
N ALA A 100 12.21 -6.45 -6.54
CA ALA A 100 13.09 -7.02 -5.53
C ALA A 100 12.32 -7.74 -4.41
N GLY A 101 11.06 -7.39 -4.16
CA GLY A 101 10.23 -7.99 -3.13
C GLY A 101 9.32 -9.11 -3.63
N THR A 102 8.41 -9.55 -2.77
CA THR A 102 7.27 -10.38 -3.16
C THR A 102 6.08 -9.45 -3.37
N ALA A 103 5.60 -9.33 -4.61
CA ALA A 103 4.47 -8.47 -4.96
C ALA A 103 3.45 -9.26 -5.76
N GLY A 104 2.40 -9.72 -5.08
CA GLY A 104 1.26 -10.43 -5.66
C GLY A 104 -0.05 -9.73 -5.28
N GLU A 105 -0.99 -9.67 -6.19
CA GLU A 105 -2.22 -8.86 -6.06
C GLU A 105 -3.39 -9.57 -6.75
N SER A 106 -4.58 -8.96 -6.76
CA SER A 106 -5.78 -9.55 -7.37
C SER A 106 -5.63 -10.02 -8.83
N SER A 107 -4.69 -9.48 -9.62
CA SER A 107 -4.40 -9.95 -10.99
C SER A 107 -3.32 -11.05 -11.07
N SER A 108 -2.67 -11.39 -9.96
CA SER A 108 -1.50 -12.27 -9.93
C SER A 108 -1.81 -13.75 -10.14
N PHE A 109 -3.06 -14.20 -9.99
CA PHE A 109 -3.45 -15.53 -10.44
C PHE A 109 -3.26 -15.69 -11.97
N LYS A 110 -3.43 -14.60 -12.73
CA LYS A 110 -3.31 -14.59 -14.19
C LYS A 110 -1.88 -14.32 -14.63
N PHE A 111 -1.27 -13.27 -14.07
CA PHE A 111 0.03 -12.74 -14.52
C PHE A 111 1.24 -13.18 -13.68
N GLY A 112 1.02 -13.83 -12.52
CA GLY A 112 2.08 -14.11 -11.54
C GLY A 112 2.43 -12.90 -10.69
N PHE A 113 3.54 -13.01 -9.97
CA PHE A 113 4.13 -11.89 -9.23
C PHE A 113 4.56 -10.76 -10.18
N PHE A 114 4.74 -9.55 -9.63
CA PHE A 114 5.05 -8.35 -10.42
C PHE A 114 6.28 -8.50 -11.32
N ASP A 115 7.32 -9.21 -10.87
CA ASP A 115 8.53 -9.51 -11.65
C ASP A 115 8.24 -10.24 -12.97
N ARG A 116 7.20 -11.08 -13.01
CA ARG A 116 6.77 -11.79 -14.23
C ARG A 116 6.21 -10.85 -15.29
N THR A 117 5.92 -9.60 -14.95
CA THR A 117 5.50 -8.56 -15.91
C THR A 117 6.66 -7.77 -16.50
N ILE A 118 7.88 -7.98 -16.00
CA ILE A 118 9.10 -7.28 -16.40
C ILE A 118 9.80 -8.00 -17.55
N ASN A 119 10.31 -7.25 -18.52
CA ASN A 119 11.07 -7.77 -19.66
C ASN A 119 12.59 -7.72 -19.41
N GLU A 120 13.08 -6.66 -18.78
CA GLU A 120 14.51 -6.40 -18.54
C GLU A 120 14.68 -5.48 -17.32
N VAL A 121 15.77 -5.66 -16.59
CA VAL A 121 16.25 -4.72 -15.56
C VAL A 121 17.69 -4.30 -15.82
N GLU A 122 18.02 -3.09 -15.41
CA GLU A 122 19.40 -2.63 -15.22
C GLU A 122 19.72 -2.67 -13.72
N MET A 123 20.91 -3.17 -13.39
CA MET A 123 21.37 -3.30 -12.01
C MET A 123 22.81 -2.84 -11.86
N VAL A 124 23.10 -2.16 -10.75
CA VAL A 124 24.46 -1.91 -10.27
C VAL A 124 24.84 -3.06 -9.32
N MET A 125 25.84 -3.84 -9.72
CA MET A 125 26.36 -4.97 -8.96
C MET A 125 27.21 -4.50 -7.79
N ALA A 126 27.53 -5.41 -6.87
CA ALA A 126 28.23 -5.06 -5.63
C ALA A 126 29.63 -4.48 -5.87
N ASP A 127 30.29 -4.82 -6.98
CA ASP A 127 31.59 -4.26 -7.41
C ASP A 127 31.48 -2.95 -8.21
N GLY A 128 30.27 -2.46 -8.42
CA GLY A 128 29.95 -1.25 -9.18
C GLY A 128 29.79 -1.46 -10.68
N GLU A 129 29.85 -2.70 -11.18
CA GLU A 129 29.51 -2.98 -12.58
C GLU A 129 28.02 -2.70 -12.85
N VAL A 130 27.70 -2.12 -14.02
CA VAL A 130 26.32 -1.91 -14.46
C VAL A 130 25.97 -3.00 -15.46
N ILE A 131 25.03 -3.86 -15.09
CA ILE A 131 24.62 -5.03 -15.88
C ILE A 131 23.15 -4.92 -16.26
N LYS A 132 22.82 -5.45 -17.44
CA LYS A 132 21.44 -5.72 -17.85
C LYS A 132 21.09 -7.18 -17.65
N ALA A 133 19.87 -7.44 -17.18
CA ALA A 133 19.37 -8.79 -16.97
C ALA A 133 17.94 -8.93 -17.53
N SER A 134 17.71 -10.00 -18.29
CA SER A 134 16.44 -10.39 -18.90
C SER A 134 16.41 -11.91 -19.08
N GLU A 135 15.31 -12.47 -19.55
CA GLU A 135 15.25 -13.89 -19.92
C GLU A 135 16.24 -14.30 -21.03
N LYS A 136 16.78 -13.33 -21.79
CA LYS A 136 17.71 -13.57 -22.90
C LYS A 136 19.17 -13.25 -22.57
N GLU A 137 19.42 -12.51 -21.49
CA GLU A 137 20.74 -12.01 -21.11
C GLU A 137 20.83 -12.03 -19.57
N ASN A 138 21.81 -12.73 -18.99
CA ASN A 138 21.92 -12.88 -17.52
C ASN A 138 20.62 -13.38 -16.85
N ALA A 139 19.94 -14.36 -17.47
CA ALA A 139 18.64 -14.85 -17.02
C ALA A 139 18.63 -15.38 -15.58
N ASP A 140 19.75 -15.95 -15.13
CA ASP A 140 19.93 -16.42 -13.76
C ASP A 140 19.96 -15.26 -12.76
N LEU A 141 20.59 -14.13 -13.09
CA LEU A 141 20.48 -12.90 -12.29
C LEU A 141 19.07 -12.32 -12.34
N PHE A 142 18.46 -12.27 -13.52
CA PHE A 142 17.11 -11.71 -13.70
C PHE A 142 16.08 -12.41 -12.81
N ARG A 143 16.11 -13.74 -12.78
CA ARG A 143 15.24 -14.58 -11.92
C ARG A 143 15.70 -14.57 -10.47
N GLY A 144 17.01 -14.58 -10.25
CA GLY A 144 17.62 -14.66 -8.93
C GLY A 144 17.48 -13.39 -8.09
N ALA A 145 17.45 -12.22 -8.73
CA ALA A 145 17.29 -10.94 -8.04
C ALA A 145 15.83 -10.62 -7.71
N ALA A 146 14.89 -11.20 -8.45
CA ALA A 146 13.46 -11.10 -8.15
C ALA A 146 13.14 -11.77 -6.80
N GLY A 147 12.43 -11.08 -5.92
CA GLY A 147 12.13 -11.57 -4.56
C GLY A 147 13.33 -11.67 -3.60
N ALA A 148 14.56 -11.49 -4.05
CA ALA A 148 15.77 -11.56 -3.22
C ALA A 148 16.02 -10.32 -2.36
N VAL A 149 15.04 -9.42 -2.27
CA VAL A 149 15.06 -8.19 -1.48
C VAL A 149 16.34 -7.38 -1.70
N GLY A 150 16.84 -7.29 -2.93
CA GLY A 150 17.98 -6.44 -3.30
C GLY A 150 19.31 -6.85 -2.66
N THR A 151 19.54 -8.15 -2.47
CA THR A 151 20.79 -8.72 -1.93
C THR A 151 21.83 -9.08 -2.99
N LEU A 152 21.44 -9.07 -4.26
CA LEU A 152 22.33 -9.34 -5.41
C LEU A 152 22.84 -8.06 -6.08
N GLY A 153 22.19 -6.91 -5.87
CA GLY A 153 22.58 -5.64 -6.48
C GLY A 153 21.51 -4.57 -6.32
N VAL A 154 21.78 -3.39 -6.89
CA VAL A 154 20.87 -2.24 -6.87
C VAL A 154 20.17 -2.12 -8.22
N THR A 155 18.87 -2.42 -8.29
CA THR A 155 18.08 -2.15 -9.50
C THR A 155 17.99 -0.66 -9.77
N THR A 156 18.35 -0.23 -10.98
CA THR A 156 18.39 1.18 -11.40
C THR A 156 17.40 1.51 -12.51
N LEU A 157 17.01 0.54 -13.33
CA LEU A 157 16.03 0.72 -14.41
C LEU A 157 15.22 -0.55 -14.63
N VAL A 158 13.95 -0.42 -14.99
CA VAL A 158 13.04 -1.54 -15.23
C VAL A 158 12.27 -1.29 -16.53
N ASN A 159 12.25 -2.27 -17.42
CA ASN A 159 11.40 -2.28 -18.60
C ASN A 159 10.24 -3.26 -18.36
N LEU A 160 9.02 -2.76 -18.14
CA LEU A 160 7.84 -3.59 -17.87
C LEU A 160 6.84 -3.60 -19.02
N ARG A 161 6.08 -4.69 -19.12
CA ARG A 161 4.95 -4.83 -20.05
C ARG A 161 3.75 -4.02 -19.56
N LEU A 162 2.95 -3.55 -20.50
CA LEU A 162 1.66 -2.90 -20.26
C LEU A 162 0.56 -3.67 -21.00
N ILE A 163 -0.67 -3.55 -20.51
CA ILE A 163 -1.88 -4.07 -21.15
C ILE A 163 -2.85 -2.93 -21.45
N GLU A 164 -3.82 -3.20 -22.32
CA GLU A 164 -4.88 -2.23 -22.63
C GLU A 164 -5.70 -1.92 -21.38
N ALA A 165 -5.87 -0.63 -21.10
CA ALA A 165 -6.76 -0.15 -20.06
C ALA A 165 -8.21 -0.13 -20.57
N ARG A 166 -9.15 -0.43 -19.68
CA ARG A 166 -10.58 -0.19 -19.87
C ARG A 166 -11.06 0.90 -18.91
N LYS A 167 -12.26 1.43 -19.13
CA LYS A 167 -12.81 2.50 -18.28
C LYS A 167 -13.18 2.03 -16.88
N TYR A 168 -13.71 0.81 -16.76
CA TYR A 168 -14.26 0.26 -15.54
C TYR A 168 -13.78 -1.17 -15.31
N VAL A 169 -13.94 -1.64 -14.08
CA VAL A 169 -13.94 -3.04 -13.70
C VAL A 169 -15.37 -3.36 -13.29
N LYS A 170 -15.99 -4.31 -13.99
CA LYS A 170 -17.22 -4.94 -13.53
C LYS A 170 -16.84 -5.88 -12.40
N THR A 171 -17.19 -5.51 -11.18
CA THR A 171 -16.78 -6.22 -9.97
C THR A 171 -17.96 -6.98 -9.39
N THR A 172 -17.75 -8.25 -9.06
CA THR A 172 -18.77 -9.10 -8.44
C THR A 172 -18.30 -9.57 -7.07
N TYR A 173 -19.13 -9.40 -6.05
CA TYR A 173 -18.90 -9.93 -4.71
C TYR A 173 -19.76 -11.19 -4.53
N TYR A 174 -19.14 -12.34 -4.32
CA TYR A 174 -19.78 -13.63 -4.07
C TYR A 174 -19.76 -13.92 -2.58
N PRO A 175 -20.90 -13.80 -1.86
CA PRO A 175 -20.96 -14.08 -0.43
C PRO A 175 -20.62 -15.54 -0.12
N THR A 176 -19.81 -15.76 0.91
CA THR A 176 -19.47 -17.10 1.43
C THR A 176 -19.85 -17.21 2.90
N ARG A 177 -20.13 -18.44 3.35
CA ARG A 177 -20.64 -18.76 4.69
C ARG A 177 -19.79 -19.75 5.47
N SER A 178 -18.63 -20.10 4.92
CA SER A 178 -17.61 -20.87 5.62
C SER A 178 -16.23 -20.63 4.99
N ILE A 179 -15.18 -20.91 5.76
CA ILE A 179 -13.80 -20.90 5.27
C ILE A 179 -13.64 -21.88 4.11
N ALA A 180 -14.13 -23.11 4.25
CA ALA A 180 -14.12 -24.13 3.19
C ALA A 180 -14.74 -23.62 1.89
N GLN A 181 -15.92 -22.98 1.98
CA GLN A 181 -16.61 -22.43 0.82
C GLN A 181 -15.76 -21.33 0.17
N ALA A 182 -15.17 -20.43 0.95
CA ALA A 182 -14.34 -19.36 0.41
C ALA A 182 -13.07 -19.88 -0.31
N VAL A 183 -12.37 -20.84 0.29
CA VAL A 183 -11.17 -21.46 -0.32
C VAL A 183 -11.53 -22.19 -1.61
N LYS A 184 -12.68 -22.87 -1.65
CA LYS A 184 -13.18 -23.52 -2.86
C LYS A 184 -13.58 -22.50 -3.93
N GLU A 185 -14.43 -21.54 -3.58
CA GLU A 185 -14.98 -20.55 -4.51
C GLU A 185 -13.88 -19.71 -5.14
N ILE A 186 -12.89 -19.24 -4.36
CA ILE A 186 -11.78 -18.46 -4.90
C ILE A 186 -10.94 -19.25 -5.90
N ARG A 187 -10.74 -20.55 -5.67
CA ARG A 187 -10.03 -21.43 -6.60
C ARG A 187 -10.81 -21.62 -7.90
N GLU A 188 -12.12 -21.82 -7.82
CA GLU A 188 -12.96 -21.95 -9.01
C GLU A 188 -12.93 -20.70 -9.89
N HIS A 189 -12.81 -19.50 -9.29
CA HIS A 189 -12.72 -18.24 -10.05
C HIS A 189 -11.36 -17.99 -10.70
N THR A 190 -10.34 -18.82 -10.44
CA THR A 190 -9.02 -18.73 -11.09
C THR A 190 -8.76 -19.84 -12.10
N GLU A 191 -9.66 -20.83 -12.21
CA GLU A 191 -9.52 -22.00 -13.05
C GLU A 191 -10.61 -22.06 -14.15
N GLY A 192 -10.32 -22.77 -15.24
CA GLY A 192 -11.25 -22.99 -16.36
C GLY A 192 -11.82 -21.70 -16.96
N GLU A 193 -13.07 -21.79 -17.45
CA GLU A 193 -13.75 -20.67 -18.12
C GLU A 193 -13.94 -19.45 -17.20
N LYS A 194 -14.18 -19.67 -15.91
CA LYS A 194 -14.28 -18.58 -14.92
C LYS A 194 -12.96 -17.82 -14.82
N GLY A 195 -11.84 -18.54 -14.66
CA GLY A 195 -10.50 -17.98 -14.58
C GLY A 195 -10.06 -17.24 -15.86
N GLU A 196 -10.43 -17.74 -17.03
CA GLU A 196 -10.12 -17.08 -18.30
C GLU A 196 -10.83 -15.72 -18.46
N LYS A 197 -12.07 -15.64 -17.98
CA LYS A 197 -12.91 -14.44 -18.03
C LYS A 197 -12.49 -13.37 -17.03
N ASN A 198 -12.08 -13.77 -15.83
CA ASN A 198 -11.67 -12.83 -14.79
C ASN A 198 -10.33 -12.16 -15.13
N ASP A 199 -10.22 -10.87 -14.85
CA ASP A 199 -8.95 -10.12 -14.85
C ASP A 199 -8.38 -9.95 -13.45
N TYR A 200 -9.27 -9.96 -12.45
CA TYR A 200 -8.94 -9.81 -11.04
C TYR A 200 -9.73 -10.82 -10.20
N VAL A 201 -9.08 -11.43 -9.21
CA VAL A 201 -9.67 -12.32 -8.21
C VAL A 201 -8.95 -12.10 -6.87
N ASP A 202 -9.69 -11.73 -5.84
CA ASP A 202 -9.26 -11.76 -4.44
C ASP A 202 -10.45 -12.13 -3.53
N GLY A 203 -10.27 -12.07 -2.22
CA GLY A 203 -11.34 -12.36 -1.28
C GLY A 203 -11.08 -11.81 0.10
N ILE A 204 -12.15 -11.68 0.87
CA ILE A 204 -12.12 -11.19 2.24
C ILE A 204 -12.96 -12.13 3.10
N LEU A 205 -12.38 -12.67 4.16
CA LEU A 205 -13.12 -13.34 5.22
C LEU A 205 -13.31 -12.35 6.37
N PHE A 206 -14.56 -12.05 6.73
CA PHE A 206 -14.91 -11.16 7.84
C PHE A 206 -15.06 -11.92 9.16
N SER A 207 -15.44 -13.19 9.08
CA SER A 207 -15.52 -14.15 10.19
C SER A 207 -15.41 -15.57 9.63
N LYS A 208 -15.49 -16.58 10.51
CA LYS A 208 -15.57 -17.99 10.12
C LYS A 208 -16.77 -18.34 9.23
N ASP A 209 -17.85 -17.57 9.35
CA ASP A 209 -19.16 -17.80 8.74
C ASP A 209 -19.61 -16.68 7.79
N HIS A 210 -18.74 -15.71 7.51
CA HIS A 210 -19.00 -14.65 6.54
C HIS A 210 -17.71 -14.26 5.81
N GLY A 211 -17.72 -14.43 4.50
CA GLY A 211 -16.74 -13.85 3.60
C GLY A 211 -17.35 -13.40 2.28
N ALA A 212 -16.48 -12.92 1.40
CA ALA A 212 -16.81 -12.55 0.04
C ALA A 212 -15.62 -12.84 -0.88
N ILE A 213 -15.86 -13.57 -1.98
CA ILE A 213 -14.90 -13.64 -3.09
C ILE A 213 -15.20 -12.49 -4.04
N VAL A 214 -14.17 -11.78 -4.45
CA VAL A 214 -14.27 -10.58 -5.28
C VAL A 214 -13.65 -10.92 -6.63
N THR A 215 -14.43 -10.80 -7.70
CA THR A 215 -13.92 -10.93 -9.07
C THR A 215 -14.07 -9.62 -9.83
N GLY A 216 -13.22 -9.42 -10.83
CA GLY A 216 -13.24 -8.23 -11.68
C GLY A 216 -13.00 -8.55 -13.14
N GLU A 217 -13.83 -7.97 -14.01
CA GLU A 217 -13.69 -8.01 -15.48
C GLU A 217 -13.49 -6.58 -15.99
N MET A 218 -12.39 -6.29 -16.68
CA MET A 218 -12.17 -4.97 -17.28
C MET A 218 -13.16 -4.72 -18.43
N THR A 219 -13.83 -3.58 -18.42
CA THR A 219 -14.87 -3.24 -19.42
C THR A 219 -14.96 -1.75 -19.71
N ASP A 220 -15.31 -1.40 -20.95
CA ASP A 220 -15.63 -0.03 -21.35
C ASP A 220 -17.11 0.31 -21.19
N HIS A 221 -17.95 -0.70 -20.93
CA HIS A 221 -19.40 -0.57 -20.87
C HIS A 221 -19.88 -0.42 -19.42
N LEU A 222 -20.57 0.70 -19.16
CA LEU A 222 -21.35 0.92 -17.94
C LEU A 222 -22.85 0.81 -18.31
N PRO A 223 -23.62 -0.09 -17.68
CA PRO A 223 -25.05 -0.20 -17.93
C PRO A 223 -25.79 1.12 -17.64
N PRO A 224 -26.80 1.52 -18.45
CA PRO A 224 -27.47 2.83 -18.32
C PRO A 224 -28.06 3.13 -16.93
N ASN A 225 -28.49 2.09 -16.21
CA ASN A 225 -29.12 2.21 -14.90
C ASN A 225 -28.14 2.08 -13.72
N MET A 226 -26.84 1.97 -13.99
CA MET A 226 -25.81 1.83 -12.96
C MET A 226 -24.94 3.07 -12.87
N LYS A 227 -24.56 3.43 -11.65
CA LYS A 227 -23.58 4.50 -11.39
C LYS A 227 -22.25 3.85 -11.00
N PRO A 228 -21.10 4.45 -11.36
CA PRO A 228 -19.82 3.95 -10.90
C PRO A 228 -19.70 4.05 -9.39
N GLN A 229 -19.21 2.99 -8.75
CA GLN A 229 -18.84 2.98 -7.33
C GLN A 229 -17.39 3.47 -7.17
N THR A 230 -17.14 4.36 -6.22
CA THR A 230 -15.81 4.93 -5.94
C THR A 230 -15.40 4.67 -4.50
N PHE A 231 -14.08 4.72 -4.24
CA PHE A 231 -13.52 4.45 -2.91
C PHE A 231 -12.51 5.50 -2.47
N SER A 232 -12.03 6.36 -3.35
CA SER A 232 -10.90 7.26 -3.11
C SER A 232 -11.25 8.61 -2.45
N HIS A 233 -12.52 9.02 -2.44
CA HIS A 233 -12.94 10.30 -1.84
C HIS A 233 -13.22 10.15 -0.33
N ALA A 234 -13.06 11.22 0.43
CA ALA A 234 -13.19 11.19 1.90
C ALA A 234 -14.56 10.65 2.39
N LEU A 235 -15.64 10.93 1.65
CA LEU A 235 -16.99 10.46 1.96
C LEU A 235 -17.29 9.03 1.47
N ASP A 236 -16.45 8.48 0.59
CA ASP A 236 -16.64 7.12 0.09
C ASP A 236 -16.48 6.10 1.24
N PRO A 237 -17.15 4.94 1.18
CA PRO A 237 -16.87 3.86 2.12
C PRO A 237 -15.43 3.35 1.92
N TRP A 238 -14.87 2.73 2.97
CA TRP A 238 -13.67 1.91 2.76
C TRP A 238 -14.10 0.63 2.05
N PHE A 239 -13.30 0.14 1.10
CA PHE A 239 -13.70 -0.96 0.22
C PHE A 239 -14.17 -2.19 0.98
N TYR A 240 -13.40 -2.67 1.97
CA TYR A 240 -13.80 -3.90 2.70
C TYR A 240 -15.09 -3.73 3.50
N LEU A 241 -15.36 -2.55 4.08
CA LEU A 241 -16.61 -2.27 4.80
C LEU A 241 -17.81 -2.25 3.85
N HIS A 242 -17.60 -1.76 2.62
CA HIS A 242 -18.61 -1.78 1.58
C HIS A 242 -18.93 -3.22 1.15
N VAL A 243 -17.90 -4.04 0.93
CA VAL A 243 -18.06 -5.46 0.60
C VAL A 243 -18.76 -6.22 1.74
N GLU A 244 -18.38 -5.96 3.00
CA GLU A 244 -19.01 -6.54 4.18
C GLU A 244 -20.52 -6.22 4.22
N ASP A 245 -20.90 -4.93 4.11
CA ASP A 245 -22.30 -4.50 4.13
C ASP A 245 -23.08 -5.11 2.96
N ALA A 246 -22.53 -5.09 1.74
CA ALA A 246 -23.16 -5.61 0.54
C ALA A 246 -23.43 -7.14 0.61
N THR A 247 -22.61 -7.89 1.35
CA THR A 247 -22.67 -9.37 1.39
C THR A 247 -23.23 -9.93 2.70
N SER A 248 -23.47 -9.08 3.70
CA SER A 248 -23.95 -9.47 5.03
C SER A 248 -25.38 -10.00 5.06
N LYS A 249 -26.27 -9.47 4.19
CA LYS A 249 -27.73 -9.72 4.23
C LYS A 249 -28.25 -10.63 3.13
N SER A 250 -27.40 -10.96 2.15
CA SER A 250 -27.79 -11.72 0.96
C SER A 250 -26.75 -12.78 0.64
N ASN A 251 -27.21 -13.94 0.17
CA ASN A 251 -26.35 -14.97 -0.41
C ASN A 251 -26.15 -14.78 -1.93
N GLU A 252 -26.90 -13.87 -2.54
CA GLU A 252 -26.79 -13.57 -3.96
C GLU A 252 -25.55 -12.70 -4.26
N PRO A 253 -24.86 -12.96 -5.38
CA PRO A 253 -23.76 -12.11 -5.81
C PRO A 253 -24.20 -10.67 -6.08
N VAL A 254 -23.38 -9.70 -5.67
CA VAL A 254 -23.62 -8.28 -5.91
C VAL A 254 -22.67 -7.80 -7.00
N VAL A 255 -23.22 -7.14 -8.04
CA VAL A 255 -22.43 -6.63 -9.17
C VAL A 255 -22.41 -5.10 -9.16
N GLU A 256 -21.21 -4.53 -9.29
CA GLU A 256 -20.97 -3.10 -9.37
C GLU A 256 -19.94 -2.79 -10.47
N TYR A 257 -19.80 -1.50 -10.81
CA TYR A 257 -18.83 -1.04 -11.80
C TYR A 257 -17.94 0.01 -11.15
N ILE A 258 -16.65 -0.30 -11.03
CA ILE A 258 -15.67 0.55 -10.35
C ILE A 258 -14.76 1.15 -11.43
N PRO A 259 -14.50 2.47 -11.48
CA PRO A 259 -13.51 3.02 -12.40
C PRO A 259 -12.16 2.32 -12.25
N LEU A 260 -11.46 2.03 -13.36
CA LEU A 260 -10.28 1.15 -13.33
C LEU A 260 -9.23 1.54 -12.28
N ALA A 261 -8.88 2.83 -12.22
CA ALA A 261 -7.91 3.33 -11.24
C ALA A 261 -8.41 3.28 -9.79
N GLU A 262 -9.73 3.46 -9.58
CA GLU A 262 -10.34 3.30 -8.26
C GLU A 262 -10.25 1.84 -7.79
N TYR A 263 -10.45 0.88 -8.71
CA TYR A 263 -10.32 -0.55 -8.41
C TYR A 263 -8.88 -0.92 -8.01
N MET A 264 -7.90 -0.42 -8.78
CA MET A 264 -6.48 -0.67 -8.53
C MET A 264 -6.02 -0.20 -7.15
N PHE A 265 -6.59 0.89 -6.61
CA PHE A 265 -6.19 1.46 -5.32
C PHE A 265 -7.30 1.39 -4.26
N ARG A 266 -8.25 0.46 -4.40
CA ARG A 266 -9.43 0.34 -3.53
C ARG A 266 -9.10 0.11 -2.05
N TYR A 267 -7.93 -0.45 -1.75
CA TYR A 267 -7.46 -0.71 -0.39
C TYR A 267 -6.57 0.41 0.19
N ASP A 268 -6.31 1.51 -0.54
CA ASP A 268 -5.48 2.60 -0.04
C ASP A 268 -6.10 3.28 1.19
N ARG A 269 -7.40 3.60 1.14
CA ARG A 269 -8.12 4.15 2.29
C ARG A 269 -8.39 3.05 3.29
N GLY A 270 -7.85 3.23 4.49
CA GLY A 270 -7.84 2.24 5.55
C GLY A 270 -6.65 1.29 5.52
N GLY A 271 -5.85 1.25 4.44
CA GLY A 271 -4.77 0.27 4.29
C GLY A 271 -5.27 -1.16 4.51
N PHE A 272 -6.17 -1.60 3.63
CA PHE A 272 -7.15 -2.66 3.92
C PHE A 272 -8.01 -2.27 5.14
N TRP A 273 -7.88 -3.01 6.25
CA TRP A 273 -8.56 -2.76 7.52
C TRP A 273 -7.62 -2.33 8.65
N VAL A 274 -6.31 -2.19 8.38
CA VAL A 274 -5.29 -1.84 9.39
C VAL A 274 -5.55 -0.46 9.99
N GLY A 275 -6.08 0.47 9.21
CA GLY A 275 -6.44 1.82 9.64
C GLY A 275 -7.45 1.83 10.79
N ARG A 276 -8.31 0.80 10.91
CA ARG A 276 -9.24 0.66 12.04
C ARG A 276 -8.49 0.59 13.37
N SER A 277 -7.31 -0.01 13.39
CA SER A 277 -6.47 -0.10 14.60
C SER A 277 -5.95 1.24 15.09
N ALA A 278 -5.82 2.25 14.21
CA ALA A 278 -5.48 3.60 14.63
C ALA A 278 -6.59 4.23 15.48
N PHE A 279 -7.87 3.96 15.16
CA PHE A 279 -9.01 4.40 15.96
C PHE A 279 -9.04 3.71 17.31
N SER A 280 -8.85 2.39 17.34
CA SER A 280 -8.76 1.61 18.59
C SER A 280 -7.61 2.09 19.47
N TYR A 281 -6.43 2.33 18.87
CA TYR A 281 -5.26 2.83 19.59
C TYR A 281 -5.51 4.23 20.17
N MET A 282 -6.04 5.17 19.39
CA MET A 282 -6.30 6.54 19.84
C MET A 282 -7.59 6.68 20.67
N LYS A 283 -8.37 5.60 20.83
CA LYS A 283 -9.71 5.60 21.45
C LYS A 283 -10.69 6.57 20.78
N PHE A 284 -10.57 6.76 19.46
CA PHE A 284 -11.53 7.53 18.67
C PHE A 284 -12.71 6.64 18.22
N PRO A 285 -13.94 7.18 18.13
CA PRO A 285 -15.06 6.41 17.63
C PRO A 285 -14.86 6.10 16.14
N PHE A 286 -15.14 4.87 15.73
CA PHE A 286 -15.04 4.43 14.35
C PHE A 286 -16.39 4.57 13.63
N ASN A 287 -16.62 5.72 12.98
CA ASN A 287 -17.87 5.99 12.26
C ASN A 287 -17.60 6.79 10.97
N LYS A 288 -18.64 7.08 10.17
CA LYS A 288 -18.50 7.81 8.90
C LYS A 288 -17.89 9.20 9.09
N PHE A 289 -18.30 9.93 10.15
CA PHE A 289 -17.82 11.27 10.43
C PHE A 289 -16.33 11.29 10.77
N THR A 290 -15.87 10.43 11.68
CA THR A 290 -14.46 10.42 12.07
C THR A 290 -13.54 9.91 10.96
N ARG A 291 -14.01 8.97 10.13
CA ARG A 291 -13.27 8.54 8.93
C ARG A 291 -13.14 9.67 7.91
N TRP A 292 -14.18 10.46 7.71
CA TRP A 292 -14.12 11.66 6.86
C TRP A 292 -13.20 12.73 7.44
N PHE A 293 -13.35 13.06 8.73
CA PHE A 293 -12.56 14.09 9.40
C PHE A 293 -11.05 13.78 9.42
N LEU A 294 -10.70 12.50 9.57
CA LEU A 294 -9.31 12.05 9.63
C LEU A 294 -8.78 11.54 8.28
N ASP A 295 -9.50 11.73 7.17
CA ASP A 295 -9.24 11.06 5.88
C ASP A 295 -7.78 11.16 5.44
N ASP A 296 -7.17 12.33 5.57
CA ASP A 296 -5.77 12.55 5.18
C ASP A 296 -4.77 11.64 5.91
N PHE A 297 -5.11 11.15 7.09
CA PHE A 297 -4.27 10.24 7.88
C PHE A 297 -4.55 8.77 7.60
N LEU A 298 -5.62 8.46 6.87
CA LEU A 298 -6.15 7.11 6.67
C LEU A 298 -5.72 6.49 5.34
N HIS A 299 -4.85 7.16 4.59
CA HIS A 299 -4.20 6.61 3.40
C HIS A 299 -2.94 5.81 3.75
N THR A 300 -2.61 4.79 2.96
CA THR A 300 -1.50 3.85 3.25
C THR A 300 -0.18 4.54 3.58
N ARG A 301 0.25 5.52 2.77
CA ARG A 301 1.51 6.26 2.99
C ARG A 301 1.55 6.93 4.37
N MET A 302 0.43 7.48 4.82
CA MET A 302 0.32 8.19 6.09
C MET A 302 0.26 7.21 7.27
N LEU A 303 -0.50 6.12 7.11
CA LEU A 303 -0.59 5.03 8.08
C LEU A 303 0.77 4.36 8.32
N TYR A 304 1.50 3.99 7.26
CA TYR A 304 2.82 3.37 7.39
C TYR A 304 3.85 4.31 8.04
N ARG A 305 3.85 5.60 7.69
CA ARG A 305 4.72 6.58 8.36
C ARG A 305 4.42 6.67 9.85
N ALA A 306 3.15 6.71 10.23
CA ALA A 306 2.74 6.75 11.62
C ALA A 306 3.15 5.45 12.35
N LEU A 307 2.94 4.29 11.72
CA LEU A 307 3.31 2.97 12.24
C LEU A 307 4.82 2.88 12.52
N HIS A 308 5.64 3.30 11.56
CA HIS A 308 7.11 3.29 11.69
C HIS A 308 7.62 4.29 12.71
N ALA A 309 7.07 5.50 12.72
CA ALA A 309 7.53 6.56 13.60
C ALA A 309 7.11 6.34 15.06
N SER A 310 5.94 5.74 15.28
CA SER A 310 5.39 5.44 16.62
C SER A 310 6.08 4.26 17.30
N GLY A 311 6.73 3.37 16.53
CA GLY A 311 7.32 2.14 17.06
C GLY A 311 6.30 1.02 17.31
N ILE A 312 5.02 1.22 16.95
CA ILE A 312 3.94 0.24 17.13
C ILE A 312 4.11 -0.98 16.20
N ALA A 313 4.92 -0.88 15.15
CA ALA A 313 5.21 -1.97 14.22
C ALA A 313 5.64 -3.29 14.89
N THR A 314 6.23 -3.24 16.10
CA THR A 314 6.63 -4.45 16.84
C THR A 314 5.52 -5.11 17.65
N ARG A 315 4.33 -4.50 17.68
CA ARG A 315 3.14 -5.02 18.38
C ARG A 315 2.02 -5.40 17.41
N TYR A 316 2.29 -5.28 16.11
CA TYR A 316 1.31 -5.45 15.06
C TYR A 316 1.74 -6.61 14.18
N ILE A 317 0.84 -7.58 14.01
CA ILE A 317 1.02 -8.67 13.07
C ILE A 317 0.65 -8.10 11.71
N VAL A 318 1.65 -7.99 10.83
CA VAL A 318 1.45 -7.66 9.42
C VAL A 318 2.11 -8.75 8.59
N GLN A 319 1.37 -9.78 8.16
CA GLN A 319 1.95 -10.93 7.48
C GLN A 319 1.11 -11.39 6.30
N ASP A 320 1.79 -11.65 5.19
CA ASP A 320 1.25 -12.40 4.06
C ASP A 320 1.97 -13.75 3.99
N MET A 321 1.16 -14.80 3.85
CA MET A 321 1.58 -16.19 3.93
C MET A 321 0.93 -16.97 2.81
N ALA A 322 1.74 -17.54 1.92
CA ALA A 322 1.26 -18.34 0.81
C ALA A 322 1.15 -19.81 1.25
N LEU A 323 -0.03 -20.39 1.09
CA LEU A 323 -0.35 -21.77 1.45
C LEU A 323 -0.71 -22.60 0.21
N PRO A 324 -0.36 -23.90 0.17
CA PRO A 324 -1.00 -24.85 -0.73
C PRO A 324 -2.51 -24.90 -0.44
N TYR A 325 -3.34 -24.89 -1.50
CA TYR A 325 -4.80 -24.89 -1.36
C TYR A 325 -5.37 -25.99 -0.43
N PRO A 326 -4.91 -27.26 -0.50
CA PRO A 326 -5.42 -28.32 0.38
C PRO A 326 -5.26 -28.06 1.88
N ASN A 327 -4.31 -27.19 2.26
CA ASN A 327 -3.99 -26.90 3.65
C ASN A 327 -4.43 -25.49 4.09
N ALA A 328 -4.99 -24.69 3.18
CA ALA A 328 -5.32 -23.29 3.46
C ALA A 328 -6.40 -23.14 4.53
N GLU A 329 -7.48 -23.93 4.47
CA GLU A 329 -8.55 -23.91 5.47
C GLU A 329 -8.03 -24.20 6.88
N LYS A 330 -7.28 -25.30 7.02
CA LYS A 330 -6.65 -25.70 8.29
C LYS A 330 -5.74 -24.60 8.86
N PHE A 331 -5.05 -23.86 8.00
CA PHE A 331 -4.23 -22.74 8.45
C PHE A 331 -5.07 -21.55 8.93
N ILE A 332 -6.17 -21.24 8.25
CA ILE A 332 -7.09 -20.16 8.67
C ILE A 332 -7.72 -20.48 10.03
N GLU A 333 -8.19 -21.72 10.24
CA GLU A 333 -8.70 -22.19 11.53
C GLU A 333 -7.67 -22.07 12.66
N TYR A 334 -6.40 -22.37 12.37
CA TYR A 334 -5.31 -22.14 13.31
C TYR A 334 -5.15 -20.65 13.65
N THR A 335 -5.17 -19.77 12.64
CA THR A 335 -5.02 -18.32 12.88
C THR A 335 -6.20 -17.73 13.64
N GLU A 336 -7.42 -18.20 13.40
CA GLU A 336 -8.60 -17.84 14.18
C GLU A 336 -8.37 -18.19 15.66
N LYS A 337 -8.01 -19.44 15.95
CA LYS A 337 -7.83 -19.92 17.33
C LYS A 337 -6.71 -19.20 18.08
N GLU A 338 -5.58 -18.96 17.41
CA GLU A 338 -4.38 -18.44 18.09
C GLU A 338 -4.30 -16.92 18.13
N PHE A 339 -4.90 -16.22 17.16
CA PHE A 339 -4.79 -14.77 17.01
C PHE A 339 -6.12 -14.03 17.07
N ASP A 340 -7.22 -14.66 16.66
CA ASP A 340 -8.56 -14.04 16.57
C ASP A 340 -8.53 -12.68 15.84
N ILE A 341 -7.79 -12.64 14.72
CA ILE A 341 -7.65 -11.44 13.89
C ILE A 341 -8.56 -11.59 12.67
N TRP A 342 -9.48 -10.65 12.55
CA TRP A 342 -10.34 -10.47 11.39
C TRP A 342 -10.35 -9.00 10.96
N PRO A 343 -10.63 -8.70 9.67
CA PRO A 343 -10.76 -9.63 8.53
C PRO A 343 -9.45 -10.32 8.11
N ILE A 344 -9.55 -11.31 7.21
CA ILE A 344 -8.43 -12.03 6.55
C ILE A 344 -8.52 -11.82 5.03
N TRP A 345 -7.39 -11.50 4.40
CA TRP A 345 -7.31 -11.35 2.93
C TRP A 345 -6.96 -12.68 2.27
N LEU A 346 -7.64 -12.99 1.17
CA LEU A 346 -7.38 -14.15 0.34
C LEU A 346 -6.92 -13.66 -1.04
N CYS A 347 -5.71 -14.03 -1.46
CA CYS A 347 -5.21 -13.65 -2.78
C CYS A 347 -4.61 -14.86 -3.50
N PRO A 348 -5.22 -15.33 -4.60
CA PRO A 348 -4.66 -16.41 -5.40
C PRO A 348 -3.40 -15.95 -6.14
N LEU A 349 -2.35 -16.77 -6.10
CA LEU A 349 -1.05 -16.47 -6.67
C LEU A 349 -0.61 -17.56 -7.63
N LYS A 350 -0.28 -17.19 -8.87
CA LYS A 350 0.43 -18.08 -9.79
C LYS A 350 1.89 -18.17 -9.40
N GLN A 351 2.40 -19.38 -9.23
CA GLN A 351 3.78 -19.63 -8.78
C GLN A 351 4.80 -19.26 -9.85
N SER A 352 5.99 -18.83 -9.40
CA SER A 352 7.17 -18.67 -10.25
C SER A 352 7.86 -20.02 -10.50
N GLU A 353 8.53 -20.14 -11.64
CA GLU A 353 9.38 -21.30 -11.93
C GLU A 353 10.53 -21.40 -10.91
N GLN A 354 10.77 -22.61 -10.40
CA GLN A 354 11.89 -22.89 -9.50
C GLN A 354 13.19 -23.10 -10.30
N PRO A 355 14.37 -22.75 -9.75
CA PRO A 355 14.59 -22.15 -8.43
C PRO A 355 14.14 -20.67 -8.38
N THR A 356 13.60 -20.25 -7.23
CA THR A 356 13.06 -18.90 -7.04
C THR A 356 13.13 -18.47 -5.58
N MET A 357 13.15 -17.16 -5.34
CA MET A 357 12.99 -16.55 -4.02
C MET A 357 11.53 -16.22 -3.67
N HIS A 358 10.58 -16.54 -4.56
CA HIS A 358 9.15 -16.45 -4.28
C HIS A 358 8.63 -17.70 -3.53
N PRO A 359 7.52 -17.58 -2.79
CA PRO A 359 6.80 -18.73 -2.26
C PRO A 359 6.47 -19.76 -3.33
N HIS A 360 6.65 -21.03 -3.01
CA HIS A 360 6.40 -22.13 -3.92
C HIS A 360 6.05 -23.41 -3.16
N THR A 361 5.41 -24.33 -3.86
CA THR A 361 5.05 -25.66 -3.37
C THR A 361 6.10 -26.71 -3.75
N LYS A 362 6.21 -27.78 -2.96
CA LYS A 362 7.13 -28.90 -3.18
C LYS A 362 6.44 -30.25 -2.93
N GLY A 363 7.03 -31.32 -3.47
CA GLY A 363 6.60 -32.70 -3.21
C GLY A 363 5.16 -32.98 -3.65
N GLU A 364 4.40 -33.67 -2.80
CA GLU A 364 3.00 -34.05 -3.04
C GLU A 364 2.03 -32.85 -3.06
N LEU A 365 2.44 -31.70 -2.53
CA LEU A 365 1.64 -30.47 -2.51
C LEU A 365 1.89 -29.57 -3.73
N LYS A 366 2.63 -30.06 -4.72
CA LYS A 366 2.97 -29.30 -5.93
C LYS A 366 1.72 -28.89 -6.68
N ASP A 367 1.54 -27.59 -6.84
CA ASP A 367 0.46 -26.97 -7.60
C ASP A 367 1.03 -25.86 -8.50
N THR A 368 0.24 -25.33 -9.42
CA THR A 368 0.53 -24.13 -10.21
C THR A 368 0.18 -22.84 -9.48
N GLN A 369 -0.71 -22.91 -8.48
CA GLN A 369 -1.15 -21.78 -7.69
C GLN A 369 -0.95 -22.01 -6.18
N MET A 370 -0.85 -20.92 -5.42
CA MET A 370 -0.93 -20.91 -3.97
C MET A 370 -1.98 -19.88 -3.55
N LEU A 371 -2.52 -20.02 -2.34
CA LEU A 371 -3.40 -19.01 -1.75
C LEU A 371 -2.63 -18.18 -0.74
N ASN A 372 -2.49 -16.89 -0.98
CA ASN A 372 -2.02 -15.95 0.04
C ASN A 372 -3.11 -15.70 1.07
N ILE A 373 -2.71 -15.70 2.34
CA ILE A 373 -3.53 -15.41 3.51
C ILE A 373 -2.90 -14.20 4.20
N GLY A 374 -3.56 -13.05 4.07
CA GLY A 374 -3.15 -11.79 4.69
C GLY A 374 -3.74 -11.64 6.09
N LEU A 375 -2.88 -11.70 7.11
CA LEU A 375 -3.23 -11.59 8.53
C LEU A 375 -2.70 -10.27 9.09
N TRP A 376 -3.60 -9.31 9.33
CA TRP A 376 -3.23 -7.95 9.75
C TRP A 376 -4.04 -7.46 10.95
N GLY A 377 -3.39 -7.37 12.12
CA GLY A 377 -4.05 -6.99 13.36
C GLY A 377 -3.09 -6.79 14.53
N PHE A 378 -3.62 -6.41 15.69
CA PHE A 378 -2.82 -6.33 16.91
C PHE A 378 -2.38 -7.73 17.34
N GLY A 379 -1.08 -7.87 17.64
CA GLY A 379 -0.55 -9.06 18.29
C GLY A 379 -0.56 -8.94 19.82
N PRO A 380 -0.04 -9.95 20.52
CA PRO A 380 0.18 -9.90 21.96
C PRO A 380 0.96 -8.64 22.39
N GLN A 381 0.62 -8.09 23.55
CA GLN A 381 1.30 -6.90 24.07
C GLN A 381 2.66 -7.23 24.70
N GLU A 382 2.77 -8.42 25.28
CA GLU A 382 3.97 -8.89 25.96
C GLU A 382 4.99 -9.39 24.89
N PRO A 383 6.23 -8.87 24.88
CA PRO A 383 7.20 -9.19 23.84
C PRO A 383 7.57 -10.67 23.69
N GLN A 384 7.66 -11.43 24.78
CA GLN A 384 7.96 -12.86 24.74
C GLN A 384 6.79 -13.67 24.18
N GLU A 385 5.56 -13.33 24.57
CA GLU A 385 4.35 -13.92 24.00
C GLU A 385 4.22 -13.58 22.50
N TYR A 386 4.51 -12.33 22.12
CA TYR A 386 4.52 -11.92 20.72
C TYR A 386 5.53 -12.75 19.91
N LEU A 387 6.74 -12.95 20.43
CA LEU A 387 7.76 -13.76 19.79
C LEU A 387 7.34 -15.24 19.71
N SER A 388 6.86 -15.81 20.81
CA SER A 388 6.47 -17.22 20.85
C SER A 388 5.34 -17.52 19.86
N LYS A 389 4.32 -16.65 19.77
CA LYS A 389 3.25 -16.77 18.78
C LYS A 389 3.75 -16.62 17.34
N ASN A 390 4.66 -15.68 17.07
CA ASN A 390 5.23 -15.54 15.72
C ASN A 390 6.07 -16.77 15.31
N ARG A 391 6.84 -17.34 16.23
CA ARG A 391 7.60 -18.58 16.00
C ARG A 391 6.67 -19.78 15.82
N ALA A 392 5.58 -19.86 16.58
CA ALA A 392 4.57 -20.90 16.42
C ALA A 392 3.88 -20.79 15.05
N LEU A 393 3.48 -19.59 14.64
CA LEU A 393 2.90 -19.31 13.33
C LEU A 393 3.85 -19.74 12.19
N GLU A 394 5.12 -19.36 12.26
CA GLU A 394 6.13 -19.73 11.26
C GLU A 394 6.40 -21.24 11.20
N LYS A 395 6.33 -21.93 12.35
CA LYS A 395 6.43 -23.38 12.44
C LYS A 395 5.22 -24.06 11.79
N THR A 396 4.00 -23.68 12.19
CA THR A 396 2.75 -24.25 11.67
C THR A 396 2.63 -23.99 10.17
N LEU A 397 3.00 -22.79 9.71
CA LEU A 397 3.04 -22.45 8.29
C LEU A 397 3.92 -23.44 7.51
N ARG A 398 5.12 -23.73 7.99
CA ARG A 398 6.05 -24.68 7.36
C ARG A 398 5.53 -26.11 7.39
N GLU A 399 4.95 -26.55 8.50
CA GLU A 399 4.34 -27.89 8.64
C GLU A 399 3.19 -28.11 7.66
N LEU A 400 2.48 -27.04 7.28
CA LEU A 400 1.43 -27.06 6.26
C LEU A 400 1.93 -26.80 4.84
N GLY A 401 3.25 -26.76 4.64
CA GLY A 401 3.88 -26.53 3.33
C GLY A 401 3.76 -25.10 2.80
N GLY A 402 3.40 -24.15 3.66
CA GLY A 402 3.34 -22.73 3.31
C GLY A 402 4.66 -21.99 3.49
N MET A 403 4.70 -20.77 2.95
CA MET A 403 5.87 -19.90 2.99
C MET A 403 5.44 -18.45 3.20
N LYS A 404 6.28 -17.68 3.91
CA LYS A 404 6.00 -16.29 4.26
C LYS A 404 6.53 -15.31 3.19
N TRP A 405 5.84 -14.19 2.98
CA TRP A 405 6.36 -13.09 2.18
C TRP A 405 7.45 -12.33 2.92
N LEU A 406 8.53 -12.00 2.20
CA LEU A 406 9.77 -11.47 2.78
C LEU A 406 9.77 -9.95 3.06
N TYR A 407 8.62 -9.28 2.92
CA TYR A 407 8.51 -7.86 3.33
C TYR A 407 8.29 -7.70 4.84
N ALA A 408 7.70 -8.71 5.47
CA ALA A 408 7.40 -8.77 6.90
C ALA A 408 8.61 -9.25 7.71
N HIS A 409 8.58 -9.05 9.02
CA HIS A 409 9.58 -9.59 9.94
C HIS A 409 9.59 -11.11 9.90
N THR A 410 10.76 -11.73 9.80
CA THR A 410 10.91 -13.19 9.94
C THR A 410 11.66 -13.56 11.21
N TYR A 411 11.28 -14.67 11.83
CA TYR A 411 11.88 -15.16 13.07
C TYR A 411 12.56 -16.52 12.89
N TYR A 412 12.53 -17.11 11.69
CA TYR A 412 13.28 -18.31 11.32
C TYR A 412 14.75 -18.23 11.72
N SER A 413 15.31 -19.33 12.23
CA SER A 413 16.76 -19.51 12.24
C SER A 413 17.29 -19.53 10.80
N LYS A 414 18.59 -19.34 10.63
CA LYS A 414 19.19 -19.34 9.29
C LYS A 414 18.97 -20.66 8.56
N ASP A 415 19.06 -21.78 9.26
CA ASP A 415 18.85 -23.11 8.68
C ASP A 415 17.38 -23.36 8.36
N GLU A 416 16.46 -22.94 9.23
CA GLU A 416 15.01 -23.03 8.96
C GLU A 416 14.57 -22.19 7.76
N PHE A 417 15.20 -21.02 7.59
CA PHE A 417 14.96 -20.16 6.44
C PHE A 417 15.45 -20.84 5.16
N TRP A 418 16.72 -21.27 5.14
CA TRP A 418 17.33 -21.83 3.94
C TRP A 418 16.82 -23.22 3.58
N ALA A 419 16.23 -23.97 4.51
CA ALA A 419 15.54 -25.23 4.18
C ALA A 419 14.34 -25.03 3.23
N GLN A 420 13.78 -23.81 3.17
CA GLN A 420 12.64 -23.50 2.31
C GLN A 420 13.06 -23.14 0.88
N PHE A 421 14.29 -22.65 0.67
CA PHE A 421 14.79 -22.18 -0.62
C PHE A 421 15.96 -23.04 -1.13
N ASP A 422 16.34 -22.87 -2.40
CA ASP A 422 17.60 -23.44 -2.90
C ASP A 422 18.76 -22.54 -2.48
N ARG A 423 19.38 -22.87 -1.34
CA ARG A 423 20.52 -22.13 -0.80
C ARG A 423 21.73 -22.16 -1.73
N GLN A 424 22.03 -23.31 -2.32
CA GLN A 424 23.23 -23.47 -3.15
C GLN A 424 23.11 -22.64 -4.42
N TRP A 425 21.93 -22.64 -5.06
CA TRP A 425 21.64 -21.78 -6.21
C TRP A 425 21.84 -20.30 -5.87
N HIS A 426 21.30 -19.84 -4.73
CA HIS A 426 21.46 -18.45 -4.30
C HIS A 426 22.92 -18.08 -3.97
N GLU A 427 23.66 -18.95 -3.28
CA GLU A 427 25.09 -18.73 -2.97
C GLU A 427 25.96 -18.71 -4.24
N ASN A 428 25.64 -19.55 -5.23
CA ASN A 428 26.31 -19.55 -6.54
C ASN A 428 26.08 -18.22 -7.27
N LEU A 429 24.85 -17.69 -7.26
CA LEU A 429 24.55 -16.37 -7.81
C LEU A 429 25.34 -15.27 -7.11
N ARG A 430 25.37 -15.28 -5.77
CA ARG A 430 26.14 -14.29 -5.00
C ARG A 430 27.62 -14.32 -5.34
N THR A 431 28.18 -15.50 -5.56
CA THR A 431 29.58 -15.67 -5.95
C THR A 431 29.81 -15.17 -7.38
N LYS A 432 28.98 -15.60 -8.34
CA LYS A 432 29.08 -15.21 -9.75
C LYS A 432 29.01 -13.70 -9.96
N TYR A 433 28.19 -13.02 -9.17
CA TYR A 433 27.91 -11.59 -9.30
C TYR A 433 28.56 -10.71 -8.20
N ASN A 434 29.61 -11.22 -7.54
CA ASN A 434 30.39 -10.50 -6.53
C ASN A 434 29.58 -9.93 -5.35
N ALA A 435 28.37 -10.46 -5.07
CA ALA A 435 27.44 -9.95 -4.07
C ALA A 435 27.81 -10.31 -2.62
N GLY A 436 28.99 -10.90 -2.37
CA GLY A 436 29.46 -11.29 -1.03
C GLY A 436 29.57 -10.14 -0.04
N GLY A 437 29.76 -8.90 -0.52
CA GLY A 437 29.79 -7.69 0.32
C GLY A 437 28.40 -7.16 0.73
N LEU A 438 27.33 -7.67 0.11
CA LEU A 438 25.95 -7.33 0.46
C LEU A 438 25.43 -8.29 1.54
N PRO A 439 24.49 -7.85 2.40
CA PRO A 439 23.79 -8.77 3.30
C PRO A 439 23.14 -9.92 2.53
N ASP A 440 23.06 -11.09 3.16
CA ASP A 440 22.26 -12.20 2.65
C ASP A 440 20.74 -11.91 2.77
N VAL A 441 19.90 -12.71 2.12
CA VAL A 441 18.44 -12.56 2.21
C VAL A 441 17.98 -12.70 3.65
N HIS A 442 18.41 -13.76 4.35
CA HIS A 442 18.09 -13.99 5.76
C HIS A 442 18.52 -12.80 6.63
N ASP A 443 19.75 -12.30 6.46
CA ASP A 443 20.28 -11.16 7.21
C ASP A 443 19.43 -9.89 7.03
N LYS A 444 18.75 -9.74 5.89
CA LYS A 444 17.90 -8.59 5.60
C LYS A 444 16.49 -8.70 6.18
N VAL A 445 15.95 -9.92 6.27
CA VAL A 445 14.55 -10.15 6.66
C VAL A 445 14.39 -10.55 8.13
N HIS A 446 15.43 -11.15 8.71
CA HIS A 446 15.41 -11.65 10.08
C HIS A 446 15.44 -10.51 11.10
N VAL A 447 14.65 -10.66 12.16
CA VAL A 447 14.63 -9.71 13.28
C VAL A 447 15.31 -10.30 14.50
N ASP A 448 16.42 -9.68 14.89
CA ASP A 448 17.08 -9.92 16.17
C ASP A 448 16.36 -9.14 17.29
N ILE A 449 15.50 -9.84 18.01
CA ILE A 449 14.69 -9.26 19.09
C ILE A 449 15.54 -8.87 20.29
N GLN A 450 16.58 -9.63 20.64
CA GLN A 450 17.41 -9.30 21.79
C GLN A 450 18.10 -7.95 21.56
N LYS A 451 18.68 -7.77 20.37
CA LYS A 451 19.26 -6.51 19.95
C LYS A 451 18.25 -5.37 19.95
N TYR A 452 17.02 -5.61 19.51
CA TYR A 452 15.96 -4.60 19.52
C TYR A 452 15.53 -4.23 20.95
N THR A 453 15.41 -5.22 21.82
CA THR A 453 15.04 -5.07 23.24
C THR A 453 16.13 -4.27 23.98
N ASP A 454 17.39 -4.62 23.77
CA ASP A 454 18.54 -3.91 24.37
C ASP A 454 18.64 -2.47 23.87
N MET A 455 18.39 -2.23 22.57
CA MET A 455 18.33 -0.88 22.00
C MET A 455 17.19 -0.04 22.59
N ALA A 456 16.01 -0.63 22.75
CA ALA A 456 14.85 0.03 23.32
C ALA A 456 15.05 0.36 24.81
N GLN A 457 15.73 -0.51 25.57
CA GLN A 457 16.05 -0.24 26.98
C GLN A 457 17.09 0.87 27.17
N LYS A 458 18.09 0.95 26.27
CA LYS A 458 19.19 1.94 26.33
C LYS A 458 18.81 3.32 25.79
N ASN A 459 17.81 3.43 24.91
CA ASN A 459 17.44 4.70 24.29
C ASN A 459 16.20 5.33 24.94
N TRP A 460 16.41 6.37 25.76
CA TRP A 460 15.35 7.08 26.48
C TRP A 460 14.24 7.62 25.55
N GLY A 461 14.59 8.12 24.36
CA GLY A 461 13.63 8.62 23.37
C GLY A 461 12.78 7.51 22.72
N MET A 462 13.25 6.26 22.75
CA MET A 462 12.48 5.10 22.30
C MET A 462 11.52 4.62 23.39
N ARG A 463 11.93 4.71 24.67
CA ARG A 463 11.06 4.41 25.82
C ARG A 463 9.87 5.37 25.91
N LEU A 464 10.09 6.67 25.70
CA LEU A 464 9.02 7.68 25.67
C LEU A 464 7.98 7.44 24.56
N LYS A 465 8.41 6.96 23.39
CA LYS A 465 7.49 6.61 22.28
C LYS A 465 6.64 5.38 22.57
N ASN A 466 7.09 4.49 23.44
CA ASN A 466 6.31 3.32 23.84
C ASN A 466 5.20 3.66 24.86
N VAL A 467 5.17 4.89 25.39
CA VAL A 467 4.12 5.36 26.30
C VAL A 467 2.92 5.84 25.48
N TRP A 468 1.76 5.25 25.71
CA TRP A 468 0.51 5.73 25.14
C TRP A 468 0.08 7.05 25.81
N PRO A 469 -0.37 8.08 25.07
CA PRO A 469 -0.54 8.17 23.60
C PRO A 469 0.64 8.83 22.85
N LEU A 470 1.77 9.10 23.52
CA LEU A 470 2.89 9.89 22.99
C LEU A 470 3.47 9.32 21.69
N GLY A 471 3.60 8.00 21.58
CA GLY A 471 4.04 7.33 20.34
C GLY A 471 3.13 7.59 19.15
N GLY A 472 1.81 7.52 19.36
CA GLY A 472 0.82 7.82 18.33
C GLY A 472 0.87 9.27 17.86
N PHE A 473 0.90 10.22 18.79
CA PHE A 473 1.01 11.65 18.45
C PHE A 473 2.32 11.97 17.73
N TRP A 474 3.43 11.37 18.15
CA TRP A 474 4.70 11.48 17.42
C TRP A 474 4.61 10.90 16.00
N GLY A 475 3.92 9.77 15.85
CA GLY A 475 3.61 9.17 14.55
C GLY A 475 2.85 10.12 13.64
N ILE A 476 1.75 10.71 14.14
CA ILE A 476 0.94 11.69 13.43
C ILE A 476 1.79 12.90 13.03
N TYR A 477 2.54 13.49 13.97
CA TYR A 477 3.42 14.62 13.69
C TYR A 477 4.42 14.32 12.57
N LYS A 478 5.04 13.13 12.58
CA LYS A 478 5.96 12.70 11.52
C LYS A 478 5.28 12.49 10.18
N SER A 479 4.03 12.01 10.17
CA SER A 479 3.23 11.89 8.95
C SER A 479 2.83 13.26 8.40
N ILE A 480 2.50 14.25 9.24
CA ILE A 480 2.25 15.63 8.79
C ILE A 480 3.53 16.23 8.18
N GLN A 481 4.67 16.06 8.87
CA GLN A 481 5.95 16.57 8.42
C GLN A 481 6.35 16.04 7.02
N SER A 482 5.92 14.84 6.65
CA SER A 482 6.24 14.29 5.34
C SER A 482 5.51 14.95 4.18
N LYS A 483 4.36 15.58 4.44
CA LYS A 483 3.44 16.11 3.43
C LYS A 483 2.90 15.06 2.45
N ASP A 484 2.93 13.78 2.80
CA ASP A 484 2.39 12.72 1.94
C ASP A 484 0.87 12.87 1.73
N TYR A 485 0.18 13.56 2.65
CA TYR A 485 -1.23 13.88 2.48
C TYR A 485 -1.50 14.73 1.22
N MET A 486 -0.52 15.53 0.78
CA MET A 486 -0.63 16.29 -0.46
C MET A 486 -0.60 15.39 -1.70
N ILE A 487 0.02 14.21 -1.61
CA ILE A 487 0.12 13.28 -2.73
C ILE A 487 -1.27 12.73 -3.05
N HIS A 488 -2.01 12.24 -2.06
CA HIS A 488 -3.36 11.70 -2.30
C HIS A 488 -4.38 12.80 -2.64
N ARG A 489 -4.24 14.00 -2.08
CA ARG A 489 -5.09 15.16 -2.45
C ARG A 489 -4.89 15.55 -3.92
N ASN A 490 -3.67 15.45 -4.43
CA ASN A 490 -3.31 15.82 -5.80
C ASN A 490 -3.30 14.64 -6.79
N SER A 491 -3.70 13.44 -6.37
CA SER A 491 -3.77 12.26 -7.24
C SER A 491 -4.66 12.51 -8.45
N THR A 492 -4.11 12.35 -9.65
CA THR A 492 -4.86 12.59 -10.89
C THR A 492 -5.64 11.36 -11.35
N TRP A 493 -5.37 10.20 -10.75
CA TRP A 493 -6.06 8.94 -11.03
C TRP A 493 -7.46 8.84 -10.40
N LYS A 494 -7.76 9.66 -9.38
CA LYS A 494 -9.07 9.65 -8.69
C LYS A 494 -10.20 9.95 -9.68
N TRP A 495 -11.29 9.22 -9.56
CA TRP A 495 -12.45 9.40 -10.43
C TRP A 495 -13.06 10.79 -10.25
N LYS A 496 -13.19 11.52 -11.36
CA LYS A 496 -13.88 12.80 -11.42
C LYS A 496 -15.24 12.58 -12.06
N ARG A 497 -16.32 12.95 -11.35
CA ARG A 497 -17.67 12.99 -11.95
C ARG A 497 -17.64 13.92 -13.16
N THR A 498 -18.23 13.49 -14.28
CA THR A 498 -18.21 14.23 -15.55
C THR A 498 -18.81 15.64 -15.39
N ALA A 499 -18.18 16.59 -16.10
CA ALA A 499 -18.22 18.04 -15.91
C ALA A 499 -19.58 18.76 -16.06
N SER A 500 -20.71 18.06 -16.22
CA SER A 500 -22.02 18.72 -16.36
C SER A 500 -22.46 19.48 -15.10
N ASN A 501 -21.87 19.17 -13.93
CA ASN A 501 -22.09 19.88 -12.66
C ASN A 501 -20.92 20.80 -12.23
N ASP A 502 -19.84 20.92 -13.02
CA ASP A 502 -18.56 21.45 -12.52
C ASP A 502 -18.33 22.95 -12.82
N ASN A 503 -19.16 23.61 -13.64
CA ASN A 503 -19.00 25.06 -13.82
C ASN A 503 -19.40 25.84 -12.57
N PHE A 504 -20.53 25.48 -11.96
CA PHE A 504 -20.94 26.08 -10.70
C PHE A 504 -19.95 25.73 -9.60
N LEU A 505 -19.55 24.45 -9.48
CA LEU A 505 -18.64 24.04 -8.42
C LEU A 505 -17.25 24.68 -8.59
N ARG A 506 -16.70 24.76 -9.81
CA ARG A 506 -15.44 25.45 -10.08
C ARG A 506 -15.53 26.96 -9.82
N ALA A 507 -16.65 27.59 -10.19
CA ALA A 507 -16.88 29.01 -9.91
C ALA A 507 -17.02 29.26 -8.40
N PHE A 508 -17.79 28.43 -7.70
CA PHE A 508 -17.93 28.42 -6.26
C PHE A 508 -16.58 28.23 -5.58
N LYS A 509 -15.78 27.25 -6.01
CA LYS A 509 -14.45 26.97 -5.46
C LYS A 509 -13.52 28.19 -5.56
N LYS A 510 -13.40 28.76 -6.76
CA LYS A 510 -12.59 29.97 -6.99
C LYS A 510 -13.11 31.18 -6.23
N CYS A 511 -14.43 31.36 -6.16
CA CYS A 511 -15.05 32.48 -5.45
C CYS A 511 -14.82 32.36 -3.95
N THR A 512 -15.09 31.20 -3.36
CA THR A 512 -14.85 30.89 -1.96
C THR A 512 -13.37 31.04 -1.59
N GLU A 513 -12.44 30.52 -2.40
CA GLU A 513 -11.00 30.75 -2.19
C GLU A 513 -10.65 32.23 -2.19
N GLY A 514 -11.15 33.00 -3.16
CA GLY A 514 -10.93 34.44 -3.21
C GLY A 514 -11.49 35.17 -1.98
N ILE A 515 -12.72 34.86 -1.59
CA ILE A 515 -13.39 35.46 -0.43
C ILE A 515 -12.64 35.10 0.84
N VAL A 516 -12.40 33.81 1.11
CA VAL A 516 -11.73 33.36 2.33
C VAL A 516 -10.34 33.96 2.43
N ASN A 517 -9.56 34.09 1.35
CA ASN A 517 -8.24 34.74 1.40
C ASN A 517 -8.30 36.27 1.56
N SER A 518 -9.44 36.90 1.28
CA SER A 518 -9.63 38.36 1.40
C SER A 518 -10.08 38.82 2.79
N ILE A 519 -10.54 37.91 3.64
CA ILE A 519 -11.02 38.25 5.00
C ILE A 519 -9.84 38.77 5.84
N SER A 520 -10.04 39.82 6.62
CA SER A 520 -8.99 40.39 7.48
C SER A 520 -8.57 39.43 8.60
N ILE A 521 -7.39 39.65 9.18
CA ILE A 521 -6.99 39.06 10.46
C ILE A 521 -7.74 39.69 11.66
N ASP A 522 -8.33 40.87 11.46
CA ASP A 522 -9.22 41.49 12.44
C ASP A 522 -10.62 40.88 12.34
N SER A 523 -11.02 40.13 13.36
CA SER A 523 -12.34 39.48 13.43
C SER A 523 -13.50 40.48 13.51
N ASN A 524 -13.24 41.75 13.84
CA ASN A 524 -14.24 42.81 13.90
C ASN A 524 -14.35 43.61 12.60
N ASP A 525 -13.60 43.28 11.55
CA ASP A 525 -13.71 43.96 10.25
C ASP A 525 -15.16 43.86 9.74
N PRO A 526 -15.85 45.00 9.49
CA PRO A 526 -17.22 45.02 8.99
C PRO A 526 -17.42 44.21 7.69
N LYS A 527 -16.36 44.04 6.89
CA LYS A 527 -16.39 43.26 5.64
C LYS A 527 -16.48 41.75 5.86
N THR A 528 -16.08 41.26 7.05
CA THR A 528 -16.10 39.83 7.39
C THR A 528 -17.52 39.28 7.36
N ALA A 529 -18.49 40.01 7.91
CA ALA A 529 -19.90 39.58 7.89
C ALA A 529 -20.45 39.47 6.46
N THR A 530 -20.12 40.42 5.58
CA THR A 530 -20.53 40.40 4.16
C THR A 530 -19.89 39.24 3.40
N ALA A 531 -18.60 38.97 3.66
CA ALA A 531 -17.89 37.83 3.10
C ALA A 531 -18.54 36.50 3.51
N VAL A 532 -18.88 36.35 4.79
CA VAL A 532 -19.58 35.16 5.31
C VAL A 532 -20.96 34.98 4.68
N GLN A 533 -21.77 36.03 4.61
CA GLN A 533 -23.09 35.97 3.96
C GLN A 533 -22.99 35.53 2.50
N THR A 534 -21.97 36.00 1.78
CA THR A 534 -21.72 35.61 0.39
C THR A 534 -21.39 34.11 0.29
N ILE A 535 -20.52 33.61 1.17
CA ILE A 535 -20.20 32.18 1.25
C ILE A 535 -21.45 31.35 1.53
N VAL A 536 -22.22 31.73 2.56
CA VAL A 536 -23.43 31.01 2.98
C VAL A 536 -24.48 30.98 1.88
N ALA A 537 -24.71 32.10 1.18
CA ALA A 537 -25.64 32.15 0.06
C ALA A 537 -25.24 31.17 -1.06
N GLN A 538 -23.93 30.98 -1.29
CA GLN A 538 -23.43 30.06 -2.32
C GLN A 538 -23.45 28.58 -1.90
N LEU A 539 -23.58 28.29 -0.59
CA LEU A 539 -23.78 26.92 -0.11
C LEU A 539 -25.06 26.31 -0.68
N ASN A 540 -26.11 27.11 -0.89
CA ASN A 540 -27.39 26.66 -1.46
C ASN A 540 -27.94 25.40 -0.77
N TYR A 541 -27.86 25.34 0.56
CA TYR A 541 -28.26 24.19 1.39
C TYR A 541 -27.54 22.86 1.07
N ASP A 542 -26.42 22.90 0.35
CA ASP A 542 -25.61 21.73 0.04
C ASP A 542 -24.46 21.60 1.05
N TYR A 543 -24.63 20.71 2.03
CA TYR A 543 -23.64 20.45 3.07
C TYR A 543 -22.27 20.00 2.53
N SER A 544 -22.20 19.44 1.32
CA SER A 544 -20.92 19.07 0.71
C SER A 544 -20.05 20.27 0.34
N ARG A 545 -20.66 21.44 0.13
CA ARG A 545 -19.96 22.70 -0.18
C ARG A 545 -19.40 23.36 1.06
N LEU A 546 -20.08 23.20 2.20
CA LEU A 546 -19.60 23.69 3.48
C LEU A 546 -18.27 23.04 3.86
N ILE A 547 -18.13 21.75 3.59
CA ILE A 547 -16.87 21.00 3.75
C ILE A 547 -15.73 21.69 2.98
N TYR A 548 -15.98 22.06 1.73
CA TYR A 548 -14.97 22.76 0.93
C TYR A 548 -14.60 24.14 1.51
N VAL A 549 -15.56 24.90 2.04
CA VAL A 549 -15.25 26.17 2.72
C VAL A 549 -14.30 25.95 3.89
N VAL A 550 -14.59 24.93 4.71
CA VAL A 550 -13.76 24.55 5.86
C VAL A 550 -12.35 24.14 5.41
N ASP A 551 -12.23 23.37 4.33
CA ASP A 551 -10.92 22.97 3.78
C ASP A 551 -10.07 24.18 3.35
N ILE A 552 -10.70 25.18 2.73
CA ILE A 552 -10.02 26.43 2.32
C ILE A 552 -9.63 27.27 3.55
N MET A 553 -10.48 27.32 4.58
CA MET A 553 -10.15 27.99 5.84
C MET A 553 -8.96 27.31 6.51
N HIS A 554 -8.94 25.98 6.58
CA HIS A 554 -7.79 25.23 7.11
C HIS A 554 -6.53 25.49 6.30
N ASP A 555 -6.59 25.46 4.96
CA ASP A 555 -5.46 25.77 4.10
C ASP A 555 -4.93 27.20 4.34
N ARG A 556 -5.82 28.18 4.55
CA ARG A 556 -5.43 29.54 4.92
C ARG A 556 -4.74 29.58 6.29
N ILE A 557 -5.30 28.94 7.32
CA ILE A 557 -4.68 28.88 8.66
C ILE A 557 -3.27 28.29 8.59
N TYR A 558 -3.06 27.25 7.76
CA TYR A 558 -1.74 26.66 7.56
C TYR A 558 -0.73 27.59 6.87
N ARG A 559 -1.20 28.54 6.05
CA ARG A 559 -0.36 29.53 5.35
C ARG A 559 -0.18 30.82 6.15
N ASP A 560 -1.14 31.19 6.98
CA ASP A 560 -1.24 32.43 7.74
C ASP A 560 -1.77 32.12 9.15
N ALA A 561 -0.86 31.80 10.06
CA ALA A 561 -1.19 31.37 11.41
C ALA A 561 -1.85 32.49 12.25
N GLU A 562 -1.59 33.77 11.94
CA GLU A 562 -2.22 34.91 12.63
C GLU A 562 -3.72 34.99 12.34
N TRP A 563 -4.17 34.43 11.22
CA TRP A 563 -5.57 34.37 10.85
C TRP A 563 -6.39 33.35 11.66
N ALA A 564 -5.76 32.46 12.43
CA ALA A 564 -6.45 31.42 13.19
C ALA A 564 -7.55 31.98 14.12
N SER A 565 -7.29 33.12 14.76
CA SER A 565 -8.25 33.79 15.64
C SER A 565 -9.47 34.33 14.87
N ALA A 566 -9.26 34.90 13.69
CA ALA A 566 -10.34 35.38 12.82
C ALA A 566 -11.12 34.21 12.19
N ALA A 567 -10.45 33.10 11.90
CA ALA A 567 -11.07 31.90 11.36
C ALA A 567 -12.15 31.33 12.29
N VAL A 568 -11.95 31.40 13.61
CA VAL A 568 -12.96 30.99 14.61
C VAL A 568 -14.23 31.84 14.46
N ALA A 569 -14.09 33.17 14.38
CA ALA A 569 -15.23 34.06 14.22
C ALA A 569 -15.97 33.83 12.90
N VAL A 570 -15.23 33.61 11.80
CA VAL A 570 -15.80 33.25 10.49
C VAL A 570 -16.56 31.93 10.57
N TYR A 571 -16.01 30.93 11.28
CA TYR A 571 -16.65 29.64 11.47
C TYR A 571 -17.97 29.78 12.24
N ASP A 572 -17.96 30.54 13.34
CA ASP A 572 -19.14 30.81 14.15
C ASP A 572 -20.24 31.49 13.33
N MET A 573 -19.88 32.51 12.54
CA MET A 573 -20.84 33.20 11.68
C MET A 573 -21.42 32.28 10.60
N ILE A 574 -20.61 31.39 10.00
CA ILE A 574 -21.09 30.39 9.03
C ILE A 574 -22.02 29.39 9.72
N ALA A 575 -21.62 28.86 10.87
CA ALA A 575 -22.41 27.91 11.66
C ALA A 575 -23.78 28.50 12.02
N MET A 576 -23.80 29.70 12.60
CA MET A 576 -25.04 30.43 12.94
C MET A 576 -25.95 30.67 11.74
N SER A 577 -25.39 30.82 10.54
CA SER A 577 -26.16 31.10 9.32
C SER A 577 -26.66 29.84 8.61
N VAL A 578 -26.08 28.66 8.88
CA VAL A 578 -26.44 27.39 8.23
C VAL A 578 -27.34 26.54 9.12
N ASP A 579 -27.02 26.42 10.41
CA ASP A 579 -27.82 25.71 11.41
C ASP A 579 -27.32 26.05 12.84
N SER A 580 -28.21 26.48 13.74
CA SER A 580 -27.86 26.75 15.15
C SER A 580 -27.34 25.54 15.92
N TYR A 581 -27.50 24.32 15.39
CA TYR A 581 -27.00 23.07 15.97
C TYR A 581 -25.67 22.58 15.39
N PHE A 582 -25.01 23.38 14.54
CA PHE A 582 -23.75 22.97 13.92
C PHE A 582 -22.62 22.84 14.97
N PRO A 583 -21.97 21.66 15.12
CA PRO A 583 -20.96 21.46 16.15
C PRO A 583 -19.66 22.21 15.80
N HIS A 584 -19.22 23.09 16.70
CA HIS A 584 -17.95 23.80 16.61
C HIS A 584 -16.76 22.81 16.65
N PRO A 585 -15.86 22.79 15.65
CA PRO A 585 -14.59 22.09 15.73
C PRO A 585 -13.76 22.95 16.69
N ARG A 586 -13.53 22.46 17.90
CA ARG A 586 -12.65 23.16 18.84
C ARG A 586 -11.26 23.18 18.21
N LEU A 587 -10.90 24.28 17.56
CA LEU A 587 -9.54 24.57 17.15
C LEU A 587 -8.73 24.69 18.44
N PRO A 588 -7.64 23.92 18.62
CA PRO A 588 -6.79 24.08 19.79
C PRO A 588 -6.14 25.47 19.75
N LEU A 589 -6.30 26.22 20.85
CA LEU A 589 -5.60 27.47 21.12
C LEU A 589 -4.08 27.25 21.21
#